data_AF-A0A521T563-F1
#
_entry.id   AF-A0A521T563-F1
#
_cell.length_a   1.000
_cell.length_b   1.000
_cell.length_c   1.000
_cell.angle_alpha   90.00
_cell.angle_beta   90.00
_cell.angle_gamma   90.00
#
_symmetry.space_group_name_H-M   'P 1'
#
loop_
_entity.id
_entity.type
_entity.pdbx_description
1 polymer ?
#
loop_
_entity_poly.entity_id
_entity_poly.type
_entity_poly.pdbx_seq_one_letter_code
_entity_poly.pdbx_strand_id
1 'polypeptide(L)'
;MSSDDFINSMDSSDFSNEERSMILTALEIADRSHSGYFRREGIPYVEHSLSVASILLAWKSPPYLIAAGLLHDVLNPNYSTLPSINSLGTQFGEGVVTLVKASEEFSRIGATKSFGKDARLLSTPEQ
;
A
#
# COMPACT_ATOMS: atom_id res chain seq x y z
N MET A 1 2.41 -13.07 -0.85
CA MET A 1 3.42 -12.63 -1.84
C MET A 1 4.37 -11.71 -1.12
N SER A 2 5.68 -11.96 -1.21
CA SER A 2 6.69 -11.15 -0.50
C SER A 2 7.08 -9.89 -1.29
N SER A 3 7.70 -8.92 -0.61
CA SER A 3 8.28 -7.74 -1.23
C SER A 3 9.34 -8.09 -2.27
N ASP A 4 10.16 -9.12 -2.02
CA ASP A 4 11.19 -9.58 -2.94
C ASP A 4 10.57 -10.18 -4.22
N ASP A 5 9.49 -10.97 -4.09
CA ASP A 5 8.77 -11.50 -5.25
C ASP A 5 8.22 -10.38 -6.13
N PHE A 6 7.66 -9.34 -5.51
CA PHE A 6 7.16 -8.17 -6.22
C PHE A 6 8.28 -7.43 -6.96
N ILE A 7 9.42 -7.17 -6.30
CA ILE A 7 10.56 -6.49 -6.93
C ILE A 7 11.10 -7.31 -8.11
N ASN A 8 11.16 -8.63 -7.97
CA ASN A 8 11.61 -9.55 -9.02
C ASN A 8 10.63 -9.61 -10.21
N SER A 9 9.34 -9.34 -9.96
CA SER A 9 8.33 -9.29 -11.02
C SER A 9 8.39 -8.00 -11.86
N MET A 10 9.08 -6.96 -11.38
CA MET A 10 9.28 -5.72 -12.14
C MET A 10 10.39 -5.88 -13.18
N ASP A 11 10.00 -5.98 -14.45
CA ASP A 11 10.96 -5.95 -15.56
C ASP A 11 11.73 -4.62 -15.56
N SER A 12 13.05 -4.70 -15.65
CA SER A 12 13.94 -3.54 -15.74
C SER A 12 13.69 -2.65 -16.97
N SER A 13 13.02 -3.16 -18.00
CA SER A 13 12.72 -2.45 -19.24
C SER A 13 11.36 -1.74 -19.24
N ASP A 14 10.48 -2.04 -18.28
CA ASP A 14 9.12 -1.46 -18.22
C ASP A 14 9.10 -0.05 -17.59
N PHE A 15 10.16 0.36 -16.88
CA PHE A 15 10.20 1.62 -16.11
C PHE A 15 11.54 2.33 -16.21
N SER A 16 11.51 3.67 -16.17
CA SER A 16 12.71 4.48 -15.94
C SER A 16 13.28 4.25 -14.54
N ASN A 17 14.53 4.68 -14.31
CA ASN A 17 15.15 4.59 -12.99
C ASN A 17 14.36 5.39 -11.94
N GLU A 18 13.83 6.55 -12.32
CA GLU A 18 13.02 7.41 -11.47
C GLU A 18 11.67 6.77 -11.14
N GLU A 19 11.01 6.15 -12.13
CA GLU A 19 9.75 5.44 -11.95
C GLU A 19 9.92 4.19 -11.07
N ARG A 20 11.00 3.43 -11.29
CA ARG A 20 11.36 2.31 -10.44
C ARG A 20 11.66 2.76 -9.01
N SER A 21 12.42 3.84 -8.85
CA SER A 21 12.69 4.42 -7.53
C SER A 21 11.40 4.84 -6.83
N MET A 22 10.45 5.43 -7.54
CA MET A 22 9.15 5.81 -6.99
C MET A 22 8.39 4.58 -6.44
N ILE A 23 8.30 3.51 -7.23
CA ILE A 23 7.60 2.28 -6.81
C ILE A 23 8.29 1.66 -5.58
N LEU A 24 9.62 1.62 -5.55
CA LEU A 24 10.38 1.09 -4.42
C LEU A 24 10.20 1.94 -3.14
N THR A 25 10.20 3.27 -3.26
CA THR A 25 9.90 4.16 -2.13
C THR A 25 8.48 3.94 -1.60
N ALA A 26 7.50 3.75 -2.50
CA ALA A 26 6.12 3.45 -2.10
C ALA A 26 6.03 2.11 -1.36
N LEU A 27 6.78 1.10 -1.80
CA LEU A 27 6.86 -0.20 -1.16
C LEU A 27 7.46 -0.09 0.25
N GLU A 28 8.58 0.62 0.41
CA GLU A 28 9.20 0.83 1.73
C GLU A 28 8.23 1.51 2.70
N ILE A 29 7.52 2.54 2.24
CA ILE A 29 6.52 3.24 3.06
C ILE A 29 5.38 2.30 3.42
N ALA A 30 4.86 1.51 2.49
CA ALA A 30 3.78 0.57 2.76
C ALA A 30 4.22 -0.48 3.80
N ASP A 31 5.40 -1.05 3.65
CA ASP A 31 5.94 -2.06 4.57
C ASP A 31 6.12 -1.49 5.98
N ARG A 32 6.71 -0.31 6.09
CA ARG A 32 6.88 0.39 7.37
C ARG A 32 5.56 0.79 8.01
N SER A 33 4.61 1.27 7.21
CA SER A 33 3.30 1.71 7.68
C SER A 33 2.46 0.55 8.21
N HIS A 34 2.54 -0.61 7.56
CA HIS A 34 1.78 -1.81 7.91
C HIS A 34 2.52 -2.75 8.86
N SER A 35 3.75 -2.42 9.26
CA SER A 35 4.54 -3.21 10.19
C SER A 35 3.79 -3.46 11.51
N GLY A 36 3.74 -4.72 11.93
CA GLY A 36 3.04 -5.16 13.15
C GLY A 36 1.53 -5.38 13.00
N TYR A 37 0.95 -5.02 11.84
CA TYR A 37 -0.43 -5.33 11.50
C TYR A 37 -0.51 -6.60 10.67
N PHE A 38 -1.48 -7.44 11.02
CA PHE A 38 -1.68 -8.73 10.39
C PHE A 38 -3.14 -8.90 9.98
N ARG A 39 -3.36 -9.63 8.89
CA ARG A 39 -4.69 -10.08 8.43
C ARG A 39 -5.05 -11.42 9.09
N ARG A 40 -6.12 -12.05 8.59
CA ARG A 40 -6.49 -13.42 8.95
C ARG A 40 -5.28 -14.35 8.85
N GLU A 41 -5.19 -15.30 9.76
CA GLU A 41 -4.15 -16.34 9.77
C GLU A 41 -2.70 -15.81 9.98
N GLY A 42 -2.53 -14.57 10.44
CA GLY A 42 -1.20 -14.04 10.78
C GLY A 42 -0.39 -13.57 9.56
N ILE A 43 -1.05 -13.33 8.42
CA ILE A 43 -0.40 -12.81 7.21
C ILE A 43 -0.11 -11.31 7.39
N PRO A 44 1.13 -10.82 7.12
CA PRO A 44 1.43 -9.40 7.19
C PRO A 44 0.50 -8.54 6.33
N TYR A 45 0.03 -7.41 6.86
CA TYR A 45 -0.94 -6.58 6.12
C TYR A 45 -0.37 -6.02 4.82
N VAL A 46 0.95 -5.78 4.74
CA VAL A 46 1.63 -5.33 3.52
C VAL A 46 1.38 -6.24 2.30
N GLU A 47 1.12 -7.53 2.51
CA GLU A 47 0.82 -8.48 1.42
C GLU A 47 -0.46 -8.10 0.66
N HIS A 48 -1.42 -7.45 1.31
CA HIS A 48 -2.62 -6.92 0.66
C HIS A 48 -2.25 -5.83 -0.34
N SER A 49 -1.47 -4.84 0.09
CA SER A 49 -1.00 -3.74 -0.76
C SER A 49 -0.15 -4.26 -1.92
N LEU A 50 0.72 -5.24 -1.65
CA LEU A 50 1.51 -5.94 -2.67
C LEU A 50 0.62 -6.65 -3.70
N SER A 51 -0.40 -7.37 -3.27
CA SER A 51 -1.31 -8.09 -4.17
C SER A 51 -2.04 -7.13 -5.13
N VAL A 52 -2.49 -5.98 -4.62
CA VAL A 52 -3.09 -4.92 -5.45
C VAL A 52 -2.07 -4.36 -6.45
N ALA A 53 -0.85 -4.05 -5.99
CA ALA A 53 0.21 -3.52 -6.84
C ALA A 53 0.63 -4.51 -7.94
N SER A 54 0.67 -5.81 -7.66
CA SER A 54 0.95 -6.84 -8.68
C SER A 54 -0.12 -6.94 -9.75
N ILE A 55 -1.39 -6.73 -9.41
CA ILE A 55 -2.46 -6.67 -10.43
C ILE A 55 -2.23 -5.46 -11.35
N LEU A 56 -1.90 -4.29 -10.77
CA LEU A 56 -1.62 -3.08 -11.54
C LEU A 56 -0.38 -3.25 -12.43
N LEU A 57 0.66 -3.90 -11.91
CA LEU A 57 1.88 -4.22 -12.66
C LEU A 57 1.59 -5.18 -13.82
N ALA A 58 0.81 -6.24 -13.58
CA ALA A 58 0.39 -7.18 -14.62
C ALA A 58 -0.44 -6.52 -15.74
N TRP A 59 -1.15 -5.44 -15.41
CA TRP A 59 -1.89 -4.63 -16.38
C TRP A 59 -1.05 -3.55 -17.08
N LYS A 60 0.28 -3.52 -16.85
CA LYS A 60 1.19 -2.47 -17.33
C LYS A 60 0.66 -1.07 -17.02
N SER A 61 0.13 -0.92 -15.81
CA SER A 61 -0.39 0.36 -15.34
C SER A 61 0.72 1.40 -15.21
N PRO A 62 0.41 2.70 -15.32
CA PRO A 62 1.38 3.74 -15.07
C PRO A 62 2.02 3.62 -13.67
N PRO A 63 3.31 3.98 -13.51
CA PRO A 63 4.06 3.79 -12.26
C PRO A 63 3.46 4.54 -11.07
N TYR A 64 2.90 5.74 -11.31
CA TYR A 64 2.20 6.49 -10.26
C TYR A 64 0.95 5.75 -9.75
N LEU A 65 0.29 4.96 -10.59
CA LEU A 65 -0.88 4.18 -10.20
C LEU A 65 -0.47 2.95 -9.39
N ILE A 66 0.64 2.30 -9.77
CA ILE A 66 1.25 1.21 -8.99
C ILE A 66 1.67 1.70 -7.61
N ALA A 67 2.35 2.85 -7.54
CA ALA A 67 2.70 3.50 -6.28
C ALA A 67 1.47 3.83 -5.43
N ALA A 68 0.40 4.37 -6.04
CA ALA A 68 -0.87 4.61 -5.34
C ALA A 68 -1.51 3.31 -4.82
N GLY A 69 -1.42 2.20 -5.56
CA GLY A 69 -1.88 0.88 -5.13
C GLY A 69 -1.13 0.36 -3.91
N LEU A 70 0.19 0.53 -3.86
CA LEU A 70 1.00 0.20 -2.67
C LEU A 70 0.59 1.04 -1.45
N LEU A 71 0.25 2.31 -1.67
CA LEU A 71 -0.06 3.27 -0.61
C LEU A 71 -1.55 3.38 -0.25
N HIS A 72 -2.45 2.69 -0.94
CA HIS A 72 -3.90 2.98 -0.91
C HIS A 72 -4.55 2.88 0.48
N ASP A 73 -3.89 2.16 1.39
CA ASP A 73 -4.37 1.79 2.71
C ASP A 73 -3.52 2.37 3.85
N VAL A 74 -2.44 3.12 3.55
CA VAL A 74 -1.50 3.65 4.56
C VAL A 74 -2.10 4.76 5.44
N LEU A 75 -3.20 5.37 5.00
CA LEU A 75 -3.92 6.40 5.77
C LEU A 75 -4.95 5.82 6.73
N ASN A 76 -5.22 4.51 6.69
CA ASN A 76 -6.25 3.93 7.54
C ASN A 76 -5.73 3.70 8.97
N PRO A 77 -6.37 4.29 9.99
CA PRO A 77 -5.90 4.19 11.37
C PRO A 77 -6.00 2.77 11.96
N ASN A 78 -6.77 1.85 11.36
CA ASN A 78 -6.97 0.50 11.90
C ASN A 78 -5.85 -0.48 11.55
N TYR A 79 -5.05 -0.18 10.53
CA TYR A 79 -4.05 -1.12 9.99
C TYR A 79 -2.78 -0.45 9.49
N SER A 80 -2.51 0.77 9.94
CA SER A 80 -1.31 1.53 9.59
C SER A 80 -0.85 2.41 10.74
N THR A 81 0.46 2.48 10.97
CA THR A 81 1.07 3.58 11.71
C THR A 81 1.32 4.74 10.74
N LEU A 82 0.51 5.80 10.87
CA LEU A 82 0.41 6.91 9.93
C LEU A 82 1.76 7.56 9.56
N PRO A 83 2.14 7.59 8.27
CA PRO A 83 2.86 8.72 7.70
C PRO A 83 1.86 9.88 7.47
N SER A 84 2.29 11.13 7.71
CA SER A 84 1.47 12.30 7.37
C SER A 84 1.25 12.37 5.86
N ILE A 85 0.04 12.68 5.40
CA ILE A 85 -0.28 12.89 3.98
C ILE A 85 0.62 13.94 3.32
N ASN A 86 1.10 14.91 4.11
CA ASN A 86 2.04 15.92 3.65
C ASN A 86 3.41 15.30 3.28
N SER A 87 3.85 14.28 4.02
CA SER A 87 5.08 13.54 3.73
C SER A 87 5.00 12.74 2.43
N LEU A 88 3.79 12.31 2.02
CA LEU A 88 3.57 11.66 0.74
C LEU A 88 3.62 12.67 -0.42
N GLY A 89 3.07 13.87 -0.23
CA GLY A 89 3.08 14.92 -1.26
C GLY A 89 4.49 15.35 -1.67
N THR A 90 5.41 15.46 -0.72
CA THR A 90 6.81 15.79 -1.03
C THR A 90 7.54 14.68 -1.78
N GLN A 91 7.16 13.42 -1.58
CA GLN A 91 7.87 12.26 -2.16
C GLN A 91 7.34 11.82 -3.52
N PHE A 92 6.03 11.95 -3.76
CA PHE A 92 5.36 11.37 -4.94
C PHE A 92 4.66 12.41 -5.83
N GLY A 93 4.50 13.64 -5.35
CA GLY A 93 3.72 14.67 -6.04
C GLY A 93 2.20 14.50 -5.88
N GLU A 94 1.45 15.38 -6.55
CA GLU A 94 0.01 15.56 -6.34
C GLU A 94 -0.83 14.39 -6.86
N GLY A 95 -0.40 13.73 -7.95
CA GLY A 95 -1.15 12.64 -8.58
C GLY A 95 -1.36 11.44 -7.64
N VAL A 96 -0.28 10.94 -7.04
CA VAL A 96 -0.33 9.81 -6.09
C VAL A 96 -1.13 10.19 -4.85
N VAL A 97 -0.90 11.39 -4.29
CA VAL A 97 -1.63 11.87 -3.11
C VAL A 97 -3.13 11.95 -3.37
N THR A 98 -3.53 12.42 -4.56
CA THR A 98 -4.95 12.52 -4.92
C THR A 98 -5.61 11.14 -4.96
N LEU A 99 -4.96 10.15 -5.56
CA LEU A 99 -5.47 8.78 -5.63
C LEU A 99 -5.58 8.12 -4.26
N VAL A 100 -4.55 8.27 -3.42
CA VAL A 100 -4.56 7.69 -2.07
C VAL A 100 -5.64 8.32 -1.20
N LYS A 101 -5.82 9.65 -1.26
CA LYS A 101 -6.91 10.35 -0.56
C LYS A 101 -8.28 9.89 -1.04
N ALA A 102 -8.48 9.81 -2.35
CA ALA A 102 -9.75 9.35 -2.91
C ALA A 102 -10.07 7.92 -2.47
N SER A 103 -9.09 7.00 -2.53
CA SER A 103 -9.25 5.61 -2.06
C SER A 103 -9.70 5.53 -0.60
N GLU A 104 -9.08 6.33 0.28
CA GLU A 104 -9.45 6.40 1.70
C GLU A 104 -10.89 6.92 1.87
N GLU A 105 -11.24 8.01 1.19
CA GLU A 105 -12.56 8.61 1.25
C GLU A 105 -13.65 7.65 0.76
N PHE A 106 -13.43 6.99 -0.38
CA PHE A 106 -14.33 5.95 -0.90
C PHE A 106 -14.49 4.79 0.09
N SER A 107 -13.40 4.37 0.75
CA SER A 107 -13.48 3.33 1.78
C SER A 107 -14.35 3.75 2.97
N ARG A 108 -14.38 5.05 3.33
CA ARG A 108 -15.24 5.56 4.41
C ARG A 108 -16.70 5.67 3.99
N ILE A 109 -16.98 6.08 2.76
CA ILE A 109 -18.34 6.17 2.22
C ILE A 109 -18.95 4.76 2.06
N GLY A 110 -18.15 3.79 1.61
CA GLY A 110 -18.55 2.39 1.41
C GLY A 110 -18.75 1.57 2.68
N ALA A 111 -18.37 2.10 3.86
CA ALA A 111 -18.49 1.41 5.15
C ALA A 111 -19.94 1.14 5.61
N THR A 112 -20.95 1.44 4.78
CA THR A 112 -22.34 1.04 5.01
C THR A 112 -22.61 -0.45 4.74
N LYS A 113 -21.69 -1.21 4.15
CA LYS A 113 -21.71 -2.69 4.13
C LYS A 113 -20.30 -3.27 4.26
N SER A 114 -20.15 -4.16 5.24
CA SER A 114 -18.97 -4.99 5.52
C SER A 114 -18.34 -5.57 4.25
N PHE A 115 -17.23 -4.98 3.80
CA PHE A 115 -16.21 -5.66 3.01
C PHE A 115 -15.10 -6.03 3.99
N GLY A 116 -14.85 -7.33 4.15
CA GLY A 116 -13.96 -7.89 5.17
C GLY A 116 -12.58 -7.21 5.22
N LYS A 117 -12.39 -6.36 6.23
CA LYS A 117 -11.10 -5.75 6.58
C LYS A 117 -10.69 -6.26 7.95
N ASP A 118 -10.42 -7.55 8.01
CA ASP A 118 -9.95 -8.22 9.22
C ASP A 118 -8.45 -7.95 9.36
N ALA A 119 -8.11 -6.78 9.90
CA ALA A 119 -6.77 -6.45 10.35
C ALA A 119 -6.76 -6.37 11.87
N ARG A 120 -5.79 -7.03 12.51
CA ARG A 120 -5.60 -6.98 13.96
C ARG A 120 -4.11 -6.73 14.24
N LEU A 121 -3.84 -5.83 15.18
CA LEU A 121 -2.50 -5.65 15.72
C LEU A 121 -2.18 -6.86 16.61
N LEU A 122 -1.05 -7.54 16.37
CA LEU A 122 -0.56 -8.60 17.27
C LEU A 122 0.07 -7.97 18.53
N SER A 123 -0.76 -7.33 19.35
CA SER A 123 -0.37 -6.93 20.70
C SER A 123 -1.54 -7.06 21.67
N THR A 124 -1.65 -8.27 22.22
CA THR A 124 -1.79 -8.49 23.66
C THR A 124 -1.29 -9.91 23.91
N PRO A 125 -0.19 -10.11 24.65
CA PRO A 125 -0.14 -11.28 25.51
C PRO A 125 -1.35 -11.14 26.43
N GLU A 126 -2.19 -12.17 26.50
CA GLU A 126 -3.04 -12.34 27.67
C GLU A 126 -2.12 -12.23 28.91
N GLN A 127 -2.37 -11.20 29.72
CA GLN A 127 -1.93 -11.12 31.10
C GLN A 127 -3.19 -11.23 31.95
#